data_AF-A0A1H3PIM8-F1
#
_entry.id   AF-A0A1H3PIM8-F1
#
_cell.length_a   1.000
_cell.length_b   1.000
_cell.length_c   1.000
_cell.angle_alpha   90.00
_cell.angle_beta   90.00
_cell.angle_gamma   90.00
#
_symmetry.space_group_name_H-M   'P 1'
#
loop_
_entity.id
_entity.type
_entity.pdbx_description
1 polymer ?
#
loop_
_entity_poly.entity_id
_entity_poly.type
_entity_poly.pdbx_seq_one_letter_code
_entity_poly.pdbx_strand_id
1 'polypeptide(L)'
;MSLIQTRAWLKRLYGQCTEEGVSKAPKFARLMKHQPEWSSDEWLLFLYRQGMLPVKKSTEETWTAWQQSSPSRDLKELEQKLKARFEGPDPEIYLFPLDIDNHLLMEVMNGKNGITYPGYVLLFFKQDIPPKEKQALFLHEYHHVCRLHHQRQDGKSATLLEAMIMEGLAEYEVKRMLGREFVSKWMTLYPDQTLLNYWQKGIDVRKNIKGRHNHLPFLFGGSRGYPKWLGYSIGYRMVESYLEKIGSCDPIQLLKTAPETILKHSLFSARHI
;
A
#
# COMPACT_ATOMS: atom_id res chain seq x y z
N MET A 1 -2.53 -9.60 -18.67
CA MET A 1 -1.28 -10.02 -18.01
C MET A 1 -0.57 -8.75 -17.63
N SER A 2 -0.60 -8.46 -16.33
CA SER A 2 -0.51 -7.11 -15.76
C SER A 2 0.82 -6.84 -15.05
N LEU A 3 1.54 -7.90 -14.68
CA LEU A 3 2.90 -7.77 -14.16
C LEU A 3 3.87 -7.31 -15.27
N ILE A 4 4.43 -6.13 -15.06
CA ILE A 4 5.32 -5.47 -16.02
C ILE A 4 6.75 -5.95 -15.82
N GLN A 5 7.39 -6.36 -16.92
CA GLN A 5 8.81 -6.69 -16.90
C GLN A 5 9.66 -5.43 -16.74
N THR A 6 9.96 -5.06 -15.49
CA THR A 6 10.83 -3.92 -15.15
C THR A 6 12.31 -4.24 -15.37
N ARG A 7 12.71 -5.53 -15.34
CA ARG A 7 14.11 -5.98 -15.37
C ARG A 7 14.95 -5.37 -16.50
N ALA A 8 14.43 -5.35 -17.73
CA ALA A 8 15.16 -4.79 -18.87
C ALA A 8 15.40 -3.28 -18.73
N TRP A 9 14.40 -2.55 -18.22
CA TRP A 9 14.55 -1.13 -17.94
C TRP A 9 15.50 -0.89 -16.76
N LEU A 10 15.39 -1.66 -15.68
CA LEU A 10 16.26 -1.61 -14.52
C LEU A 10 17.74 -1.84 -14.88
N LYS A 11 18.04 -2.78 -15.77
CA LYS A 11 19.40 -3.03 -16.25
C LYS A 11 19.97 -1.83 -17.02
N ARG A 12 19.15 -1.22 -17.89
CA ARG A 12 19.55 0.00 -18.62
C ARG A 12 19.72 1.19 -17.68
N LEU A 13 18.80 1.35 -16.72
CA LEU A 13 18.84 2.41 -15.72
C LEU A 13 20.16 2.34 -14.95
N TYR A 14 20.53 1.16 -14.44
CA TYR A 14 21.76 0.99 -13.68
C TYR A 14 22.98 1.39 -14.52
N GLY A 15 23.16 0.78 -15.70
CA GLY A 15 24.31 1.05 -16.57
C GLY A 15 24.42 2.52 -16.99
N GLN A 16 23.33 3.10 -17.49
CA GLN A 16 23.33 4.47 -17.98
C GLN A 16 23.58 5.49 -16.85
N CYS A 17 22.97 5.30 -15.67
CA CYS A 17 23.19 6.23 -14.56
C CYS A 17 24.58 6.07 -13.92
N THR A 18 25.21 4.90 -13.99
CA THR A 18 26.61 4.73 -13.55
C THR A 18 27.62 5.34 -14.52
N GLU A 19 27.32 5.35 -15.82
CA GLU A 19 28.21 5.87 -16.87
C GLU A 19 28.04 7.38 -17.09
N GLU A 20 26.78 7.85 -17.17
CA GLU A 20 26.42 9.20 -17.61
C GLU A 20 25.84 10.08 -16.49
N GLY A 21 25.60 9.50 -15.31
CA GLY A 21 24.99 10.17 -14.17
C GLY A 21 23.46 10.03 -14.09
N VAL A 22 22.92 10.33 -12.91
CA VAL A 22 21.50 10.08 -12.58
C VAL A 22 20.52 10.95 -13.38
N SER A 23 20.98 12.10 -13.92
CA SER A 23 20.18 13.02 -14.77
C SER A 23 19.97 12.52 -16.21
N LYS A 24 20.47 11.31 -16.52
CA LYS A 24 20.30 10.63 -17.81
C LYS A 24 19.46 9.35 -17.67
N ALA A 25 18.53 9.32 -16.72
CA ALA A 25 17.68 8.16 -16.50
C ALA A 25 16.92 7.76 -17.79
N PRO A 26 17.01 6.50 -18.26
CA PRO A 26 16.32 6.07 -19.46
C PRO A 26 14.81 6.14 -19.28
N LYS A 27 14.09 6.51 -20.34
CA LYS A 27 12.62 6.56 -20.32
C LYS A 27 12.01 5.18 -20.02
N PHE A 28 11.06 5.14 -19.09
CA PHE A 28 10.19 3.99 -18.88
C PHE A 28 8.79 4.29 -19.43
N ALA A 29 8.64 4.33 -20.76
CA ALA A 29 7.42 4.81 -21.43
C ALA A 29 6.12 4.23 -20.86
N ARG A 30 6.12 2.94 -20.49
CA ARG A 30 4.95 2.26 -19.93
C ARG A 30 4.55 2.79 -18.55
N LEU A 31 5.50 3.06 -17.66
CA LEU A 31 5.23 3.69 -16.36
C LEU A 31 4.88 5.17 -16.53
N MET A 32 5.65 5.87 -17.37
CA MET A 32 5.53 7.31 -17.55
C MET A 32 4.19 7.73 -18.16
N LYS A 33 3.50 6.85 -18.90
CA LYS A 33 2.14 7.16 -19.41
C LYS A 33 1.12 7.48 -18.33
N HIS A 34 1.34 7.01 -17.10
CA HIS A 34 0.46 7.27 -15.96
C HIS A 34 0.61 8.69 -15.42
N GLN A 35 1.73 9.33 -15.72
CA GLN A 35 2.01 10.71 -15.34
C GLN A 35 2.86 11.40 -16.42
N PRO A 36 2.25 11.75 -17.57
CA PRO A 36 2.95 12.23 -18.76
C PRO A 36 3.61 13.60 -18.57
N GLU A 37 3.22 14.34 -17.54
CA GLU A 37 3.82 15.62 -17.16
C GLU A 37 5.16 15.48 -16.46
N TRP A 38 5.51 14.28 -15.96
CA TRP A 38 6.80 14.03 -15.31
C TRP A 38 7.87 13.56 -16.31
N SER A 39 9.05 14.17 -16.19
CA SER A 39 10.29 13.73 -16.81
C SER A 39 10.79 12.39 -16.25
N SER A 40 11.77 11.77 -16.92
CA SER A 40 12.42 10.55 -16.41
C SER A 40 13.04 10.77 -15.02
N ASP A 41 13.64 11.94 -14.80
CA ASP A 41 14.34 12.29 -13.57
C ASP A 41 13.36 12.49 -12.41
N GLU A 42 12.21 13.13 -12.67
CA GLU A 42 11.13 13.27 -11.68
C GLU A 42 10.56 11.91 -11.26
N TRP A 43 10.34 11.01 -12.23
CA TRP A 43 9.94 9.64 -11.94
C TRP A 43 11.00 8.88 -11.13
N LEU A 44 12.28 9.00 -11.48
CA LEU A 44 13.35 8.35 -10.74
C LEU A 44 13.45 8.87 -9.31
N LEU A 45 13.39 10.19 -9.13
CA LEU A 45 13.39 10.84 -7.81
C LEU A 45 12.18 10.40 -6.99
N PHE A 46 11.01 10.30 -7.61
CA PHE A 46 9.83 9.75 -6.97
C PHE A 46 10.09 8.31 -6.50
N LEU A 47 10.54 7.42 -7.38
CA LEU A 47 10.82 6.01 -7.01
C LEU A 47 11.83 5.91 -5.86
N TYR A 48 12.88 6.73 -5.84
CA TYR A 48 13.81 6.80 -4.71
C TYR A 48 13.16 7.26 -3.41
N ARG A 49 12.29 8.27 -3.45
CA ARG A 49 11.52 8.71 -2.26
C ARG A 49 10.61 7.61 -1.72
N GLN A 50 10.17 6.70 -2.58
CA GLN A 50 9.35 5.55 -2.21
C GLN A 50 10.17 4.33 -1.76
N GLY A 51 11.49 4.45 -1.73
CA GLY A 51 12.38 3.41 -1.22
C GLY A 51 12.99 2.52 -2.29
N MET A 52 12.96 2.91 -3.56
CA MET A 52 13.74 2.20 -4.58
C MET A 52 15.24 2.28 -4.26
N LEU A 53 15.94 1.16 -4.40
CA LEU A 53 17.39 1.06 -4.24
C LEU A 53 18.09 2.13 -5.10
N PRO A 54 18.91 3.03 -4.51
CA PRO A 54 19.65 4.02 -5.28
C PRO A 54 20.60 3.37 -6.29
N VAL A 55 20.73 3.97 -7.49
CA VAL A 55 21.76 3.58 -8.45
C VAL A 55 23.08 4.22 -8.09
N LYS A 56 23.99 3.43 -7.52
CA LYS A 56 25.36 3.83 -7.15
C LYS A 56 26.29 2.63 -7.26
N LYS A 57 27.60 2.85 -7.43
CA LYS A 57 28.58 1.75 -7.47
C LYS A 57 28.54 0.87 -6.21
N SER A 58 28.26 1.44 -5.05
CA SER A 58 28.14 0.69 -3.79
C SER A 58 26.94 -0.27 -3.74
N THR A 59 25.95 -0.11 -4.60
CA THR A 59 24.74 -0.96 -4.63
C THR A 59 24.74 -1.99 -5.77
N GLU A 60 25.87 -2.12 -6.49
CA GLU A 60 26.01 -2.97 -7.69
C GLU A 60 25.64 -4.44 -7.43
N GLU A 61 26.11 -4.98 -6.32
CA GLU A 61 25.85 -6.36 -5.93
C GLU A 61 24.35 -6.59 -5.70
N THR A 62 23.70 -5.71 -4.94
CA THR A 62 22.26 -5.78 -4.68
C THR A 62 21.43 -5.64 -5.96
N TRP A 63 21.83 -4.74 -6.87
CA TRP A 63 21.20 -4.60 -8.19
C TRP A 63 21.34 -5.88 -9.03
N THR A 64 22.53 -6.46 -9.07
CA THR A 64 22.83 -7.69 -9.82
C THR A 64 22.03 -8.86 -9.25
N ALA A 65 22.03 -9.01 -7.93
CA ALA A 65 21.33 -10.08 -7.23
C ALA A 65 19.80 -9.97 -7.40
N TRP A 66 19.24 -8.75 -7.35
CA TRP A 66 17.83 -8.54 -7.70
C TRP A 66 17.56 -8.98 -9.13
N GLN A 67 18.34 -8.51 -10.10
CA GLN A 67 18.13 -8.86 -11.52
C GLN A 67 18.15 -10.37 -11.76
N GLN A 68 18.96 -11.13 -11.02
CA GLN A 68 19.00 -12.58 -11.14
C GLN A 68 17.81 -13.28 -10.45
N SER A 69 17.19 -12.66 -9.44
CA SER A 69 16.00 -13.18 -8.78
C SER A 69 14.76 -13.10 -9.69
N SER A 70 13.84 -14.07 -9.55
CA SER A 70 12.55 -14.07 -10.24
C SER A 70 11.41 -13.83 -9.24
N PRO A 71 11.14 -12.58 -8.83
CA PRO A 71 10.06 -12.30 -7.88
C PRO A 71 8.66 -12.43 -8.50
N SER A 72 8.55 -12.76 -9.80
CA SER A 72 7.36 -12.54 -10.62
C SER A 72 6.41 -13.74 -10.73
N ARG A 73 6.88 -14.98 -10.60
CA ARG A 73 6.04 -16.16 -10.87
C ARG A 73 4.92 -16.31 -9.83
N ASP A 74 5.27 -16.33 -8.55
CA ASP A 74 4.31 -16.52 -7.45
C ASP A 74 3.26 -15.42 -7.40
N LEU A 75 3.66 -14.18 -7.74
CA LEU A 75 2.75 -13.03 -7.77
C LEU A 75 1.73 -13.12 -8.91
N LYS A 76 2.08 -13.74 -10.04
CA LYS A 76 1.16 -13.91 -11.17
C LYS A 76 0.02 -14.87 -10.84
N GLU A 77 0.32 -15.98 -10.15
CA GLU A 77 -0.70 -16.94 -9.71
C GLU A 77 -1.59 -16.32 -8.63
N LEU A 78 -1.00 -15.60 -7.67
CA LEU A 78 -1.75 -14.86 -6.66
C LEU A 78 -2.67 -13.82 -7.32
N GLU A 79 -2.17 -13.03 -8.27
CA GLU A 79 -2.95 -12.03 -8.99
C GLU A 79 -4.20 -12.64 -9.63
N GLN A 80 -4.07 -13.75 -10.35
CA GLN A 80 -5.21 -14.44 -10.97
C GLN A 80 -6.24 -14.88 -9.93
N LYS A 81 -5.77 -15.42 -8.80
CA LYS A 81 -6.63 -15.81 -7.67
C LYS A 81 -7.36 -14.62 -7.07
N LEU A 82 -6.68 -13.50 -6.84
CA LEU A 82 -7.27 -12.30 -6.25
C LEU A 82 -8.25 -11.63 -7.22
N LYS A 83 -7.90 -11.57 -8.50
CA LYS A 83 -8.76 -11.04 -9.56
C LYS A 83 -10.10 -11.78 -9.61
N ALA A 84 -10.05 -13.11 -9.59
CA ALA A 84 -11.26 -13.94 -9.53
C ALA A 84 -12.04 -13.75 -8.21
N ARG A 85 -11.33 -13.68 -7.07
CA ARG A 85 -11.95 -13.54 -5.75
C ARG A 85 -12.68 -12.21 -5.55
N PHE A 86 -12.13 -11.13 -6.09
CA PHE A 86 -12.60 -9.77 -5.83
C PHE A 86 -13.31 -9.14 -7.03
N GLU A 87 -13.48 -9.87 -8.14
CA GLU A 87 -13.90 -9.30 -9.43
C GLU A 87 -13.10 -8.03 -9.76
N GLY A 88 -11.78 -8.11 -9.55
CA GLY A 88 -10.86 -6.98 -9.63
C GLY A 88 -10.46 -6.63 -11.07
N PRO A 89 -9.97 -5.41 -11.31
CA PRO A 89 -9.43 -5.02 -12.62
C PRO A 89 -8.05 -5.64 -12.90
N ASP A 90 -7.45 -5.30 -14.06
CA ASP A 90 -6.10 -5.70 -14.48
C ASP A 90 -5.13 -4.51 -14.35
N PRO A 91 -4.71 -4.09 -13.14
CA PRO A 91 -3.79 -2.95 -12.97
C PRO A 91 -2.40 -3.30 -13.49
N GLU A 92 -1.62 -2.34 -13.95
CA GLU A 92 -0.21 -2.58 -14.25
C GLU A 92 0.62 -2.67 -12.97
N ILE A 93 1.37 -3.76 -12.80
CA ILE A 93 2.13 -4.01 -11.57
C ILE A 93 3.62 -3.91 -11.86
N TYR A 94 4.31 -3.01 -11.18
CA TYR A 94 5.72 -2.74 -11.34
C TYR A 94 6.50 -3.21 -10.11
N LEU A 95 7.59 -3.94 -10.32
CA LEU A 95 8.46 -4.41 -9.25
C LEU A 95 9.80 -3.68 -9.27
N PHE A 96 10.25 -3.22 -8.10
CA PHE A 96 11.50 -2.50 -7.92
C PHE A 96 12.34 -3.08 -6.77
N PRO A 97 13.69 -2.98 -6.86
CA PRO A 97 14.56 -3.25 -5.73
C PRO A 97 14.34 -2.22 -4.63
N LEU A 98 14.28 -2.66 -3.37
CA LEU A 98 14.17 -1.78 -2.20
C LEU A 98 15.56 -1.39 -1.66
N ASP A 99 15.67 -0.17 -1.17
CA ASP A 99 16.84 0.35 -0.47
C ASP A 99 17.00 -0.28 0.92
N ILE A 100 17.87 -1.28 1.02
CA ILE A 100 18.12 -2.02 2.27
C ILE A 100 18.93 -1.21 3.30
N ASP A 101 19.58 -0.13 2.88
CA ASP A 101 20.31 0.77 3.79
C ASP A 101 19.37 1.79 4.46
N ASN A 102 18.10 1.84 4.03
CA ASN A 102 17.10 2.70 4.65
C ASN A 102 16.51 2.03 5.90
N HIS A 103 17.03 2.43 7.08
CA HIS A 103 16.63 1.86 8.37
C HIS A 103 15.11 1.93 8.62
N LEU A 104 14.44 3.01 8.19
CA LEU A 104 12.99 3.13 8.37
C LEU A 104 12.22 2.06 7.59
N LEU A 105 12.62 1.79 6.33
CA LEU A 105 12.02 0.74 5.52
C LEU A 105 12.29 -0.65 6.08
N MET A 106 13.46 -0.86 6.66
CA MET A 106 13.85 -2.16 7.21
C MET A 106 13.17 -2.44 8.55
N GLU A 107 13.21 -1.49 9.49
CA GLU A 107 12.66 -1.68 10.85
C GLU A 107 11.14 -1.62 10.90
N VAL A 108 10.55 -0.65 10.19
CA VAL A 108 9.10 -0.43 10.24
C VAL A 108 8.41 -1.25 9.17
N MET A 109 8.87 -1.16 7.93
CA MET A 109 8.16 -1.76 6.80
C MET A 109 8.62 -3.20 6.48
N ASN A 110 9.53 -3.79 7.27
CA ASN A 110 10.04 -5.15 7.08
C ASN A 110 10.65 -5.40 5.68
N GLY A 111 11.29 -4.38 5.10
CA GLY A 111 11.96 -4.47 3.80
C GLY A 111 11.01 -4.61 2.61
N LYS A 112 9.77 -4.10 2.73
CA LYS A 112 8.80 -4.02 1.63
C LYS A 112 8.05 -2.69 1.65
N ASN A 113 7.66 -2.19 0.48
CA ASN A 113 6.79 -1.01 0.37
C ASN A 113 5.90 -1.13 -0.85
N GLY A 114 4.71 -0.55 -0.80
CA GLY A 114 3.71 -0.62 -1.85
C GLY A 114 3.02 0.72 -2.04
N ILE A 115 2.64 1.01 -3.29
CA ILE A 115 1.85 2.20 -3.62
C ILE A 115 0.84 1.85 -4.68
N THR A 116 -0.42 2.15 -4.36
CA THR A 116 -1.54 1.96 -5.27
C THR A 116 -2.05 3.27 -5.86
N TYR A 117 -2.27 3.24 -7.17
CA TYR A 117 -3.00 4.22 -7.95
C TYR A 117 -4.11 3.53 -8.76
N PRO A 118 -5.12 4.28 -9.23
CA PRO A 118 -6.07 3.74 -10.20
C PRO A 118 -5.33 3.21 -11.44
N GLY A 119 -5.40 1.90 -11.66
CA GLY A 119 -4.85 1.25 -12.84
C GLY A 119 -3.38 0.84 -12.77
N TYR A 120 -2.64 1.14 -11.69
CA TYR A 120 -1.28 0.61 -11.51
C TYR A 120 -0.83 0.54 -10.04
N VAL A 121 0.10 -0.38 -9.78
CA VAL A 121 0.70 -0.63 -8.46
C VAL A 121 2.21 -0.64 -8.60
N LEU A 122 2.90 0.02 -7.67
CA LEU A 122 4.35 -0.01 -7.52
C LEU A 122 4.70 -0.81 -6.27
N LEU A 123 5.49 -1.87 -6.42
CA LEU A 123 5.93 -2.71 -5.32
C LEU A 123 7.45 -2.69 -5.21
N PHE A 124 7.93 -2.53 -3.98
CA PHE A 124 9.35 -2.47 -3.64
C PHE A 124 9.65 -3.61 -2.67
N PHE A 125 10.65 -4.43 -2.98
CA PHE A 125 11.02 -5.57 -2.16
C PHE A 125 12.53 -5.62 -1.96
N LYS A 126 12.95 -5.95 -0.73
CA LYS A 126 14.29 -6.50 -0.53
C LYS A 126 14.41 -7.83 -1.28
N GLN A 127 15.60 -8.13 -1.79
CA GLN A 127 15.81 -9.26 -2.70
C GLN A 127 15.40 -10.61 -2.08
N ASP A 128 15.73 -10.82 -0.80
CA ASP A 128 15.54 -12.05 -0.04
C ASP A 128 14.21 -12.09 0.71
N ILE A 129 13.23 -11.25 0.33
CA ILE A 129 11.97 -11.18 1.08
C ILE A 129 11.23 -12.52 1.05
N PRO A 130 10.74 -13.02 2.20
CA PRO A 130 10.00 -14.27 2.25
C PRO A 130 8.78 -14.25 1.32
N PRO A 131 8.44 -15.37 0.65
CA PRO A 131 7.31 -15.42 -0.28
C PRO A 131 5.98 -14.97 0.33
N LYS A 132 5.66 -15.37 1.56
CA LYS A 132 4.41 -14.95 2.22
C LYS A 132 4.36 -13.45 2.54
N GLU A 133 5.49 -12.83 2.88
CA GLU A 133 5.57 -11.38 3.12
C GLU A 133 5.29 -10.59 1.83
N LYS A 134 5.80 -11.12 0.70
CA LYS A 134 5.55 -10.61 -0.64
C LYS A 134 4.07 -10.74 -1.02
N GLN A 135 3.47 -11.91 -0.76
CA GLN A 135 2.05 -12.15 -0.98
C GLN A 135 1.17 -11.23 -0.13
N ALA A 136 1.54 -10.98 1.13
CA ALA A 136 0.82 -10.09 2.03
C ALA A 136 0.76 -8.65 1.49
N LEU A 137 1.92 -8.10 1.09
CA LEU A 137 1.92 -6.75 0.50
C LEU A 137 1.17 -6.72 -0.83
N PHE A 138 1.36 -7.72 -1.69
CA PHE A 138 0.64 -7.77 -2.96
C PHE A 138 -0.87 -7.80 -2.77
N LEU A 139 -1.35 -8.64 -1.84
CA LEU A 139 -2.77 -8.72 -1.49
C LEU A 139 -3.29 -7.39 -0.97
N HIS A 140 -2.55 -6.74 -0.07
CA HIS A 140 -2.89 -5.43 0.48
C HIS A 140 -3.08 -4.39 -0.65
N GLU A 141 -2.08 -4.21 -1.51
CA GLU A 141 -2.13 -3.22 -2.59
C GLU A 141 -3.19 -3.56 -3.65
N TYR A 142 -3.31 -4.85 -4.02
CA TYR A 142 -4.34 -5.27 -4.97
C TYR A 142 -5.76 -5.07 -4.39
N HIS A 143 -5.93 -5.22 -3.07
CA HIS A 143 -7.19 -4.92 -2.42
C HIS A 143 -7.56 -3.44 -2.53
N HIS A 144 -6.60 -2.51 -2.40
CA HIS A 144 -6.85 -1.09 -2.69
C HIS A 144 -7.30 -0.86 -4.13
N VAL A 145 -6.67 -1.51 -5.11
CA VAL A 145 -7.10 -1.42 -6.51
C VAL A 145 -8.56 -1.86 -6.66
N CYS A 146 -8.93 -3.00 -6.06
CA CYS A 146 -10.29 -3.52 -6.11
C CYS A 146 -11.29 -2.57 -5.46
N ARG A 147 -10.93 -1.99 -4.31
CA ARG A 147 -11.78 -1.06 -3.56
C ARG A 147 -12.05 0.20 -4.38
N LEU A 148 -11.01 0.80 -4.97
CA LEU A 148 -11.15 1.96 -5.85
C LEU A 148 -12.01 1.64 -7.08
N HIS A 149 -11.83 0.46 -7.67
CA HIS A 149 -12.62 0.00 -8.81
C HIS A 149 -14.12 -0.13 -8.48
N HIS A 150 -14.46 -0.88 -7.43
CA HIS A 150 -15.85 -1.12 -7.04
C HIS A 150 -16.56 0.14 -6.53
N GLN A 151 -15.82 1.06 -5.88
CA GLN A 151 -16.36 2.34 -5.44
C GLN A 151 -16.40 3.40 -6.55
N ARG A 152 -15.84 3.11 -7.74
CA ARG A 152 -15.68 4.06 -8.86
C ARG A 152 -14.97 5.36 -8.42
N GLN A 153 -13.94 5.23 -7.58
CA GLN A 153 -13.18 6.36 -7.04
C GLN A 153 -11.78 6.43 -7.67
N ASP A 154 -11.27 7.65 -7.80
CA ASP A 154 -9.91 7.92 -8.29
C ASP A 154 -8.87 8.03 -7.16
N GLY A 155 -9.31 7.90 -5.90
CA GLY A 155 -8.49 8.02 -4.69
C GLY A 155 -7.94 9.44 -4.40
N LYS A 156 -8.20 10.44 -5.26
CA LYS A 156 -7.75 11.83 -5.05
C LYS A 156 -8.70 12.58 -4.12
N SER A 157 -10.00 12.28 -4.24
CA SER A 157 -11.07 12.92 -3.49
C SER A 157 -11.57 12.11 -2.28
N ALA A 158 -10.88 11.00 -1.95
CA ALA A 158 -11.21 10.16 -0.81
C ALA A 158 -11.19 10.94 0.50
N THR A 159 -12.14 10.62 1.38
CA THR A 159 -12.19 11.17 2.74
C THR A 159 -11.17 10.45 3.65
N LEU A 160 -10.85 11.04 4.80
CA LEU A 160 -10.03 10.38 5.81
C LEU A 160 -10.66 9.05 6.27
N LEU A 161 -12.00 9.02 6.39
CA LEU A 161 -12.73 7.80 6.72
C LEU A 161 -12.51 6.71 5.67
N GLU A 162 -12.69 7.04 4.38
CA GLU A 162 -12.44 6.07 3.31
C GLU A 162 -11.00 5.59 3.34
N ALA A 163 -10.01 6.48 3.54
CA ALA A 163 -8.61 6.07 3.66
C ALA A 163 -8.40 5.06 4.81
N MET A 164 -8.90 5.34 6.02
CA MET A 164 -8.78 4.41 7.15
C MET A 164 -9.47 3.06 6.88
N ILE A 165 -10.65 3.09 6.27
CA ILE A 165 -11.41 1.88 5.92
C ILE A 165 -10.71 1.08 4.83
N MET A 166 -10.14 1.73 3.82
CA MET A 166 -9.34 1.08 2.77
C MET A 166 -8.18 0.28 3.36
N GLU A 167 -7.42 0.89 4.28
CA GLU A 167 -6.32 0.25 5.01
C GLU A 167 -6.82 -0.93 5.85
N GLY A 168 -7.88 -0.71 6.64
CA GLY A 168 -8.44 -1.73 7.51
C GLY A 168 -8.97 -2.95 6.76
N LEU A 169 -9.63 -2.73 5.62
CA LEU A 169 -10.15 -3.81 4.78
C LEU A 169 -9.02 -4.62 4.13
N ALA A 170 -8.00 -3.94 3.61
CA ALA A 170 -6.85 -4.59 2.99
C ALA A 170 -6.11 -5.50 3.97
N GLU A 171 -5.85 -5.02 5.19
CA GLU A 171 -5.20 -5.81 6.23
C GLU A 171 -6.09 -6.91 6.81
N TYR A 172 -7.40 -6.68 6.90
CA TYR A 172 -8.33 -7.74 7.27
C TYR A 172 -8.29 -8.90 6.25
N GLU A 173 -8.18 -8.60 4.95
CA GLU A 173 -7.99 -9.63 3.93
C GLU A 173 -6.64 -10.34 4.04
N VAL A 174 -5.57 -9.62 4.37
CA VAL A 174 -4.26 -10.22 4.69
C VAL A 174 -4.40 -11.21 5.84
N LYS A 175 -5.02 -10.79 6.96
CA LYS A 175 -5.30 -11.66 8.11
C LYS A 175 -6.07 -12.91 7.69
N ARG A 176 -7.15 -12.72 6.91
CA ARG A 176 -8.07 -13.79 6.53
C ARG A 176 -7.42 -14.82 5.60
N MET A 177 -6.56 -14.38 4.67
CA MET A 177 -5.99 -15.25 3.64
C MET A 177 -4.63 -15.85 4.04
N LEU A 178 -3.82 -15.13 4.81
CA LEU A 178 -2.42 -15.51 5.07
C LEU A 178 -2.14 -15.80 6.55
N GLY A 179 -2.94 -15.26 7.47
CA GLY A 179 -2.76 -15.43 8.91
C GLY A 179 -2.50 -14.10 9.63
N ARG A 180 -2.72 -14.10 10.95
CA ARG A 180 -2.57 -12.90 11.79
C ARG A 180 -1.12 -12.42 11.87
N GLU A 181 -0.16 -13.33 11.74
CA GLU A 181 1.27 -13.04 11.77
C GLU A 181 1.75 -12.17 10.60
N PHE A 182 0.97 -12.07 9.51
CA PHE A 182 1.27 -11.23 8.35
C PHE A 182 0.57 -9.88 8.36
N VAL A 183 -0.29 -9.62 9.35
CA VAL A 183 -0.90 -8.30 9.56
C VAL A 183 0.19 -7.33 9.99
N SER A 184 0.19 -6.15 9.38
CA SER A 184 1.17 -5.13 9.72
C SER A 184 1.13 -4.77 11.21
N LYS A 185 2.30 -4.78 11.88
CA LYS A 185 2.41 -4.59 13.34
C LYS A 185 1.72 -3.31 13.83
N TRP A 186 1.67 -2.27 12.99
CA TRP A 186 1.06 -0.99 13.32
C TRP A 186 -0.47 -1.00 13.38
N MET A 187 -1.12 -2.04 12.86
CA MET A 187 -2.58 -2.17 12.90
C MET A 187 -3.12 -2.42 14.31
N THR A 188 -2.31 -3.01 15.19
CA THR A 188 -2.74 -3.45 16.53
C THR A 188 -1.90 -2.83 17.66
N LEU A 189 -1.31 -1.64 17.45
CA LEU A 189 -0.43 -0.98 18.45
C LEU A 189 -1.17 -0.48 19.68
N TYR A 190 -2.45 -0.17 19.55
CA TYR A 190 -3.22 0.53 20.57
C TYR A 190 -4.43 -0.31 21.00
N PRO A 191 -4.76 -0.35 22.30
CA PRO A 191 -5.98 -0.98 22.77
C PRO A 191 -7.22 -0.17 22.37
N ASP A 192 -8.38 -0.84 22.30
CA ASP A 192 -9.66 -0.25 21.89
C ASP A 192 -9.98 1.06 22.62
N GLN A 193 -9.76 1.13 23.95
CA GLN A 193 -10.01 2.35 24.73
C GLN A 193 -9.18 3.55 24.23
N THR A 194 -7.91 3.33 23.87
CA THR A 194 -7.04 4.39 23.33
C THR A 194 -7.55 4.85 21.98
N LEU A 195 -7.91 3.93 21.10
CA LEU A 195 -8.44 4.24 19.77
C LEU A 195 -9.76 5.02 19.86
N LEU A 196 -10.69 4.59 20.71
CA LEU A 196 -11.97 5.25 20.96
C LEU A 196 -11.78 6.66 21.53
N ASN A 197 -10.85 6.84 22.47
CA ASN A 197 -10.54 8.15 23.04
C ASN A 197 -10.05 9.12 21.95
N TYR A 198 -9.14 8.70 21.08
CA TYR A 198 -8.66 9.56 19.98
C TYR A 198 -9.72 9.82 18.91
N TRP A 199 -10.55 8.81 18.62
CA TRP A 199 -11.69 8.96 17.73
C TRP A 199 -12.62 10.08 18.19
N GLN A 200 -13.07 9.99 19.44
CA GLN A 200 -13.99 10.96 20.07
C GLN A 200 -13.36 12.34 20.24
N LYS A 201 -12.08 12.42 20.61
CA LYS A 201 -11.39 13.70 20.85
C LYS A 201 -11.14 14.53 19.59
N GLY A 202 -11.14 13.92 18.40
CA GLY A 202 -10.90 14.73 17.21
C GLY A 202 -10.88 14.05 15.85
N ILE A 203 -10.71 12.73 15.75
CA ILE A 203 -10.71 12.10 14.42
C ILE A 203 -12.12 12.08 13.82
N ASP A 204 -13.17 11.86 14.62
CA ASP A 204 -14.55 11.79 14.13
C ASP A 204 -15.01 13.08 13.41
N VAL A 205 -14.68 14.25 13.96
CA VAL A 205 -15.03 15.54 13.33
C VAL A 205 -14.18 15.85 12.08
N ARG A 206 -13.12 15.07 11.85
CA ARG A 206 -12.16 15.20 10.74
C ARG A 206 -12.30 14.08 9.70
N LYS A 207 -13.21 13.12 9.93
CA LYS A 207 -13.39 11.93 9.08
C LYS A 207 -13.71 12.27 7.62
N ASN A 208 -14.28 13.45 7.36
CA ASN A 208 -14.69 13.90 6.03
C ASN A 208 -13.64 14.78 5.30
N ILE A 209 -12.46 15.03 5.89
CA ILE A 209 -11.42 15.82 5.21
C ILE A 209 -10.94 15.03 3.97
N LYS A 210 -10.80 15.73 2.84
CA LYS A 210 -10.40 15.14 1.56
C LYS A 210 -8.93 15.43 1.22
N GLY A 211 -8.36 14.55 0.40
CA GLY A 211 -7.02 14.70 -0.18
C GLY A 211 -5.91 14.11 0.70
N ARG A 212 -5.08 13.25 0.09
CA ARG A 212 -4.03 12.47 0.79
C ARG A 212 -3.11 13.33 1.66
N HIS A 213 -2.73 14.52 1.20
CA HIS A 213 -1.88 15.44 1.97
C HIS A 213 -2.51 15.85 3.30
N ASN A 214 -3.83 16.11 3.30
CA ASN A 214 -4.57 16.52 4.50
C ASN A 214 -4.81 15.35 5.46
N HIS A 215 -4.70 14.11 4.97
CA HIS A 215 -4.84 12.91 5.79
C HIS A 215 -3.59 12.64 6.63
N LEU A 216 -2.40 13.05 6.16
CA LEU A 216 -1.11 12.66 6.76
C LEU A 216 -1.05 12.80 8.29
N PRO A 217 -1.48 13.92 8.91
CA PRO A 217 -1.37 14.08 10.36
C PRO A 217 -2.26 13.14 11.17
N PHE A 218 -3.31 12.58 10.55
CA PHE A 218 -4.32 11.76 11.22
C PHE A 218 -4.19 10.28 10.86
N LEU A 219 -3.87 9.99 9.60
CA LEU A 219 -3.66 8.63 9.11
C LEU A 219 -2.36 8.05 9.67
N PHE A 220 -1.23 8.75 9.45
CA PHE A 220 0.08 8.32 9.95
C PHE A 220 0.37 8.81 11.37
N GLY A 221 -0.24 9.91 11.82
CA GLY A 221 0.01 10.46 13.15
C GLY A 221 1.46 10.87 13.37
N GLY A 222 1.97 10.69 14.60
CA GLY A 222 3.33 11.07 15.00
C GLY A 222 3.55 12.58 15.11
N SER A 223 2.48 13.37 15.02
CA SER A 223 2.50 14.83 15.10
C SER A 223 1.18 15.34 15.69
N ARG A 224 1.15 16.60 16.12
CA ARG A 224 -0.07 17.29 16.61
C ARG A 224 -0.82 16.54 17.73
N GLY A 225 -0.09 15.78 18.55
CA GLY A 225 -0.65 14.99 19.66
C GLY A 225 -1.28 13.66 19.26
N TYR A 226 -1.23 13.27 17.98
CA TYR A 226 -1.70 11.96 17.49
C TYR A 226 -0.55 10.94 17.49
N PRO A 227 -0.71 9.74 18.09
CA PRO A 227 0.28 8.68 18.06
C PRO A 227 0.56 8.18 16.65
N LYS A 228 1.73 7.59 16.42
CA LYS A 228 2.10 7.03 15.11
C LYS A 228 1.11 5.94 14.68
N TRP A 229 0.76 5.88 13.40
CA TRP A 229 -0.15 4.90 12.79
C TRP A 229 -1.58 4.88 13.33
N LEU A 230 -1.99 5.92 14.05
CA LEU A 230 -3.30 5.97 14.69
C LEU A 230 -4.44 5.69 13.71
N GLY A 231 -4.47 6.33 12.54
CA GLY A 231 -5.57 6.14 11.59
C GLY A 231 -5.61 4.73 11.00
N TYR A 232 -4.47 4.10 10.78
CA TYR A 232 -4.39 2.69 10.37
C TYR A 232 -4.99 1.78 11.45
N SER A 233 -4.58 1.95 12.71
CA SER A 233 -5.11 1.15 13.82
C SER A 233 -6.62 1.36 14.02
N ILE A 234 -7.10 2.61 13.91
CA ILE A 234 -8.53 2.95 13.98
C ILE A 234 -9.29 2.24 12.85
N GLY A 235 -8.83 2.39 11.61
CA GLY A 235 -9.47 1.81 10.43
C GLY A 235 -9.55 0.28 10.50
N TYR A 236 -8.44 -0.37 10.87
CA TYR A 236 -8.39 -1.81 11.07
C TYR A 236 -9.37 -2.28 12.15
N ARG A 237 -9.41 -1.62 13.31
CA ARG A 237 -10.34 -1.99 14.39
C ARG A 237 -11.81 -1.70 14.04
N MET A 238 -12.10 -0.64 13.26
CA MET A 238 -13.44 -0.39 12.74
C MET A 238 -13.94 -1.56 11.88
N VAL A 239 -13.09 -2.03 10.97
CA VAL A 239 -13.41 -3.16 10.08
C VAL A 239 -13.58 -4.46 10.87
N GLU A 240 -12.65 -4.76 11.80
CA GLU A 240 -12.76 -5.97 12.63
C GLU A 240 -14.06 -5.99 13.43
N SER A 241 -14.36 -4.90 14.15
CA SER A 241 -15.58 -4.84 14.98
C SER A 241 -16.87 -4.83 14.17
N TYR A 242 -16.85 -4.24 12.97
CA TYR A 242 -17.97 -4.35 12.03
C TYR A 242 -18.24 -5.82 11.66
N LEU A 243 -17.20 -6.56 11.27
CA LEU A 243 -17.30 -7.96 10.87
C LEU A 243 -17.58 -8.91 12.05
N GLU A 244 -17.08 -8.61 13.25
CA GLU A 244 -17.48 -9.31 14.49
C GLU A 244 -18.99 -9.22 14.72
N LYS A 245 -19.61 -8.07 14.40
CA LYS A 245 -21.04 -7.83 14.59
C LYS A 245 -21.92 -8.46 13.53
N ILE A 246 -21.51 -8.41 12.26
CA ILE A 246 -22.33 -8.92 11.15
C ILE A 246 -21.98 -10.36 10.73
N GLY A 247 -20.90 -10.92 11.27
CA GLY A 247 -20.35 -12.20 10.86
C GLY A 247 -19.54 -12.10 9.56
N SER A 248 -19.49 -13.20 8.80
CA SER A 248 -18.80 -13.22 7.51
C SER A 248 -19.60 -12.47 6.44
N CYS A 249 -18.93 -11.59 5.70
CA CYS A 249 -19.47 -10.93 4.52
C CYS A 249 -18.79 -11.46 3.26
N ASP A 250 -19.53 -11.48 2.15
CA ASP A 250 -18.97 -11.74 0.83
C ASP A 250 -17.85 -10.71 0.52
N PRO A 251 -16.68 -11.13 -0.02
CA PRO A 251 -15.56 -10.22 -0.24
C PRO A 251 -15.89 -9.07 -1.21
N ILE A 252 -16.72 -9.32 -2.23
CA ILE A 252 -17.11 -8.31 -3.23
C ILE A 252 -18.11 -7.35 -2.62
N GLN A 253 -19.07 -7.85 -1.84
CA GLN A 253 -19.98 -7.00 -1.07
C GLN A 253 -19.20 -6.08 -0.14
N LEU A 254 -18.20 -6.60 0.57
CA LEU A 254 -17.36 -5.81 1.48
C LEU A 254 -16.60 -4.70 0.74
N LEU A 255 -16.05 -4.98 -0.44
CA LEU A 255 -15.43 -3.97 -1.32
C LEU A 255 -16.42 -2.87 -1.75
N LYS A 256 -17.71 -3.18 -1.86
CA LYS A 256 -18.78 -2.24 -2.24
C LYS A 256 -19.39 -1.50 -1.04
N THR A 257 -19.23 -2.00 0.18
CA THR A 257 -19.81 -1.38 1.38
C THR A 257 -19.25 0.03 1.63
N ALA A 258 -20.13 1.03 1.71
CA ALA A 258 -19.73 2.41 1.98
C ALA A 258 -19.00 2.53 3.33
N PRO A 259 -17.96 3.38 3.45
CA PRO A 259 -17.19 3.52 4.68
C PRO A 259 -18.06 3.98 5.87
N GLU A 260 -19.10 4.78 5.62
CA GLU A 260 -20.07 5.22 6.65
C GLU A 260 -20.89 4.05 7.20
N THR A 261 -21.17 3.03 6.38
CA THR A 261 -21.89 1.82 6.82
C THR A 261 -21.00 1.00 7.74
N ILE A 262 -19.72 0.83 7.41
CA ILE A 262 -18.76 0.14 8.27
C ILE A 262 -18.65 0.89 9.61
N LEU A 263 -18.45 2.22 9.57
CA LEU A 263 -18.40 3.05 10.76
C LEU A 263 -19.66 2.91 11.64
N LYS A 264 -20.85 3.06 11.05
CA LYS A 264 -22.14 3.01 11.77
C LYS A 264 -22.36 1.68 12.51
N HIS A 265 -21.81 0.59 11.99
CA HIS A 265 -21.98 -0.74 12.55
C HIS A 265 -20.73 -1.25 13.30
N SER A 266 -19.70 -0.41 13.47
CA SER A 266 -18.49 -0.71 14.25
C SER A 266 -18.59 -0.26 15.72
N LEU A 267 -17.56 -0.57 16.51
CA LEU A 267 -17.38 -0.03 17.87
C LEU A 267 -17.26 1.51 17.92
N PHE A 268 -16.94 2.15 16.80
CA PHE A 268 -16.73 3.60 16.70
C PHE A 268 -18.00 4.37 16.33
N SER A 269 -19.14 3.67 16.22
CA SER A 269 -20.43 4.31 16.02
C SER A 269 -20.75 5.27 17.18
N ALA A 270 -21.49 6.35 16.91
CA ALA A 270 -21.80 7.39 17.90
C ALA A 270 -22.70 6.93 19.08
N ARG A 271 -22.95 5.63 19.24
CA ARG A 271 -23.71 5.10 20.38
C ARG A 271 -22.76 4.83 21.54
N HIS A 272 -22.72 5.77 22.47
CA HIS A 272 -22.73 5.61 23.93
C HIS A 272 -22.30 6.96 24.55
N ILE A 273 -23.23 7.91 24.52
CA ILE A 273 -23.43 8.87 25.62
C ILE A 273 -24.80 8.50 26.19
#